data_AF-A0A7X8GFP0-F1
#
_entry.id   AF-A0A7X8GFP0-F1
#
_cell.length_a   1.000
_cell.length_b   1.000
_cell.length_c   1.000
_cell.angle_alpha   90.00
_cell.angle_beta   90.00
_cell.angle_gamma   90.00
#
_symmetry.space_group_name_H-M   'P 1'
#
loop_
_entity.id
_entity.type
_entity.pdbx_description
1 polymer ?
#
loop_
_entity_poly.entity_id
_entity_poly.type
_entity_poly.pdbx_seq_one_letter_code
_entity_poly.pdbx_strand_id
1 'polypeptide(L)'
;MKHAKTEYADVILPFSVPILFTYKIPQTLKNKVVRGSRVLVPFSKTKLFTALVYSLHDNKPENYEIKSIDTCLDSIPIVTSEQFKLWDWISEYYMCSLGEVMKAALPSGFKLESETVVYYDNTFLETKTLSNAEELVFNILAHKETCSIKELQHITKNSRIQPVIASLLSKQAIFIREKVFDSYKQQTESHVYLQIDISDKEAVA
;
A
#
# COMPACT_ATOMS: atom_id res chain seq x y z
N MET A 1 24.18 23.48 -2.91
CA MET A 1 24.50 22.45 -1.91
C MET A 1 24.74 21.13 -2.65
N LYS A 2 25.94 20.55 -2.53
CA LYS A 2 26.29 19.27 -3.16
C LYS A 2 25.60 18.14 -2.38
N HIS A 3 24.45 17.64 -2.85
CA HIS A 3 23.93 16.39 -2.31
C HIS A 3 24.88 15.27 -2.73
N ALA A 4 25.59 14.69 -1.76
CA ALA A 4 26.30 13.43 -1.96
C ALA A 4 25.29 12.42 -2.51
N LYS A 5 25.54 11.91 -3.72
CA LYS A 5 24.63 11.02 -4.45
C LYS A 5 24.74 9.62 -3.85
N THR A 6 23.97 9.36 -2.80
CA THR A 6 23.90 8.08 -2.12
C THR A 6 23.55 6.93 -3.06
N GLU A 7 24.21 5.78 -2.93
CA GLU A 7 24.04 4.60 -3.78
C GLU A 7 22.92 3.65 -3.32
N TYR A 8 22.55 3.69 -2.04
CA TYR A 8 21.61 2.76 -1.42
C TYR A 8 20.52 3.47 -0.61
N ALA A 9 19.37 2.80 -0.54
CA ALA A 9 18.24 3.22 0.27
C ALA A 9 17.79 2.08 1.17
N ASP A 10 17.63 2.36 2.46
CA ASP A 10 16.89 1.49 3.36
C ASP A 10 15.42 1.85 3.28
N VAL A 11 14.59 0.83 3.05
CA VAL A 11 13.14 1.01 2.87
C VAL A 11 12.36 0.21 3.90
N ILE A 12 11.23 0.78 4.33
CA ILE A 12 10.20 0.09 5.08
C ILE A 12 9.29 -0.60 4.07
N LEU A 13 9.13 -1.91 4.22
CA LEU A 13 8.12 -2.70 3.51
C LEU A 13 6.92 -2.93 4.43
N PRO A 14 5.71 -3.10 3.88
CA PRO A 14 4.49 -3.30 4.66
C PRO A 14 4.42 -4.76 5.19
N PHE A 15 5.47 -5.24 5.84
CA PHE A 15 5.56 -6.60 6.42
C PHE A 15 5.78 -6.51 7.92
N SER A 16 5.29 -7.51 8.66
CA SER A 16 5.51 -7.67 10.10
C SER A 16 6.90 -8.21 10.41
N VAL A 17 7.95 -7.55 9.89
CA VAL A 17 9.35 -7.92 10.10
C VAL A 17 10.09 -6.68 10.61
N PRO A 18 10.75 -6.74 11.79
CA PRO A 18 11.39 -5.59 12.42
C PRO A 18 12.77 -5.29 11.82
N ILE A 19 12.86 -5.25 10.49
CA ILE A 19 14.09 -4.90 9.76
C ILE A 19 13.77 -3.92 8.63
N LEU A 20 14.77 -3.12 8.27
CA LEU A 20 14.76 -2.36 7.02
C LEU A 20 15.38 -3.20 5.90
N PHE A 21 14.93 -2.97 4.67
CA PHE A 21 15.45 -3.65 3.50
C PHE A 21 16.28 -2.68 2.66
N THR A 22 17.52 -3.05 2.35
CA THR A 22 18.41 -2.21 1.55
C THR A 22 18.25 -2.52 0.07
N TYR A 23 18.04 -1.48 -0.74
CA TYR A 23 18.01 -1.55 -2.21
C TYR A 23 19.01 -0.58 -2.82
N LYS A 24 19.52 -0.95 -3.99
CA LYS A 24 20.37 -0.07 -4.80
C LYS A 24 19.52 0.99 -5.51
N ILE A 25 19.99 2.23 -5.54
CA ILE A 25 19.37 3.33 -6.26
C ILE A 25 19.95 3.39 -7.68
N PRO A 26 19.17 3.11 -8.74
CA PRO A 26 19.64 3.29 -10.11
C PRO A 26 20.06 4.72 -10.39
N GLN A 27 21.04 4.91 -11.30
CA GLN A 27 21.52 6.26 -11.67
C GLN A 27 20.39 7.18 -12.16
N THR A 28 19.39 6.63 -12.85
CA THR A 28 18.22 7.34 -13.35
C THR A 28 17.30 7.87 -12.25
N LEU A 29 17.36 7.30 -11.04
CA LEU A 29 16.50 7.62 -9.90
C LEU A 29 17.21 8.42 -8.80
N LYS A 30 18.53 8.62 -8.89
CA LYS A 30 19.33 9.28 -7.84
C LYS A 30 18.85 10.66 -7.42
N ASN A 31 18.26 11.43 -8.34
CA ASN A 31 17.75 12.77 -8.03
C ASN A 31 16.27 12.78 -7.64
N LYS A 32 15.60 11.62 -7.66
CA LYS A 32 14.16 11.46 -7.37
C LYS A 32 13.90 10.77 -6.05
N VAL A 33 14.78 9.85 -5.65
CA VAL A 33 14.63 9.08 -4.42
C VAL A 33 15.13 9.92 -3.26
N VAL A 34 14.20 10.31 -2.38
CA VAL A 34 14.48 11.04 -1.14
C VAL A 34 13.77 10.35 0.02
N ARG A 35 14.26 10.55 1.24
CA ARG A 35 13.60 10.05 2.46
C ARG A 35 12.13 10.48 2.48
N GLY A 36 11.25 9.56 2.86
CA GLY A 36 9.80 9.78 2.92
C GLY A 36 9.07 9.63 1.58
N SER A 37 9.78 9.33 0.48
CA SER A 37 9.13 9.01 -0.81
C SER A 37 8.79 7.53 -0.90
N ARG A 38 7.74 7.19 -1.63
CA ARG A 38 7.44 5.79 -1.98
C ARG A 38 8.21 5.35 -3.21
N VAL A 39 8.66 4.11 -3.15
CA VAL A 39 9.38 3.44 -4.23
C VAL A 39 8.78 2.07 -4.48
N LEU A 40 8.81 1.62 -5.74
CA LEU A 40 8.50 0.24 -6.09
C LEU A 40 9.77 -0.59 -6.04
N VAL A 41 9.71 -1.68 -5.29
CA VAL A 41 10.86 -2.58 -5.12
C VAL A 41 10.47 -4.04 -5.37
N PRO A 42 11.36 -4.83 -6.02
CA PRO A 42 11.12 -6.25 -6.25
C PRO A 42 11.46 -7.08 -5.01
N PHE A 43 10.45 -7.70 -4.40
CA PHE A 43 10.68 -8.63 -3.28
C PHE A 43 10.89 -10.07 -3.77
N SER A 44 10.18 -10.48 -4.82
CA SER A 44 10.32 -11.76 -5.52
C SER A 44 10.50 -11.53 -7.03
N LYS A 45 10.76 -12.58 -7.82
CA LYS A 45 10.87 -12.50 -9.29
C LYS A 45 9.64 -11.88 -9.95
N THR A 46 8.47 -12.04 -9.34
CA THR A 46 7.18 -11.62 -9.93
C THR A 46 6.43 -10.55 -9.12
N LYS A 47 6.91 -10.21 -7.91
CA LYS A 47 6.17 -9.35 -6.99
C LYS A 47 6.91 -8.05 -6.73
N LEU A 48 6.30 -6.94 -7.13
CA LEU A 48 6.66 -5.59 -6.75
C LEU A 48 5.82 -5.15 -5.54
N PHE A 49 6.46 -4.48 -4.60
CA PHE A 49 5.82 -3.88 -3.44
C PHE A 49 6.10 -2.39 -3.39
N THR A 50 5.12 -1.64 -2.89
CA THR A 50 5.33 -0.24 -2.51
C THR A 50 6.05 -0.21 -1.16
N ALA A 51 7.21 0.43 -1.13
CA ALA A 51 8.02 0.63 0.06
C ALA A 51 8.21 2.14 0.32
N LEU A 52 8.51 2.50 1.56
CA LEU A 52 8.81 3.87 1.94
C LEU A 52 10.30 4.04 2.24
N VAL A 53 10.95 5.03 1.63
CA VAL A 53 12.38 5.31 1.86
C VAL A 53 12.57 5.87 3.27
N TYR A 54 13.29 5.14 4.12
CA TYR A 54 13.59 5.54 5.49
C TYR A 54 14.95 6.23 5.60
N SER A 55 15.98 5.66 4.98
CA SER A 55 17.34 6.21 5.01
C SER A 55 18.00 6.12 3.64
N LEU A 56 19.05 6.92 3.44
CA LEU A 56 19.90 6.92 2.26
C LEU A 56 21.35 6.83 2.71
N HIS A 57 22.14 5.95 2.10
CA HIS A 57 23.53 5.73 2.50
C HIS A 57 24.39 5.18 1.34
N ASP A 58 25.70 5.12 1.56
CA ASP A 58 26.68 4.55 0.62
C ASP A 58 27.26 3.20 1.07
N ASN A 59 26.83 2.72 2.24
CA ASN A 59 27.28 1.44 2.79
C ASN A 59 26.69 0.28 1.98
N LYS A 60 27.52 -0.47 1.23
CA LYS A 60 27.08 -1.65 0.51
C LYS A 60 26.96 -2.85 1.46
N PRO A 61 25.79 -3.51 1.57
CA PRO A 61 25.68 -4.80 2.22
C PRO A 61 26.66 -5.85 1.67
N GLU A 62 27.39 -6.52 2.56
CA GLU A 62 28.43 -7.49 2.19
C GLU A 62 27.87 -8.90 1.95
N ASN A 63 26.77 -9.26 2.61
CA ASN A 63 26.36 -10.66 2.79
C ASN A 63 25.24 -11.13 1.84
N TYR A 64 24.77 -10.30 0.90
CA TYR A 64 23.70 -10.67 -0.02
C TYR A 64 23.69 -9.86 -1.31
N GLU A 65 23.08 -10.42 -2.35
CA GLU A 65 22.86 -9.71 -3.61
C GLU A 65 21.75 -8.66 -3.45
N ILE A 66 22.09 -7.40 -3.76
CA ILE A 66 21.19 -6.27 -3.57
C ILE A 66 20.41 -6.02 -4.85
N LYS A 67 19.08 -6.10 -4.75
CA LYS A 67 18.18 -5.71 -5.83
C LYS A 67 18.12 -4.19 -5.98
N SER A 68 17.73 -3.73 -7.17
CA SER A 68 17.58 -2.30 -7.44
C SER A 68 16.14 -1.84 -7.27
N ILE A 69 15.95 -0.58 -6.88
CA ILE A 69 14.65 0.09 -6.94
C ILE A 69 14.17 0.11 -8.39
N ASP A 70 12.90 -0.26 -8.63
CA ASP A 70 12.32 -0.22 -9.97
C ASP A 70 11.93 1.21 -10.36
N THR A 71 11.13 1.87 -9.52
CA THR A 71 10.55 3.20 -9.82
C THR A 71 10.35 4.01 -8.54
N CYS A 72 10.54 5.33 -8.59
CA CYS A 72 10.07 6.27 -7.55
C CYS A 72 8.66 6.75 -7.92
N LEU A 73 7.70 6.61 -7.00
CA LEU A 73 6.29 6.91 -7.25
C LEU A 73 5.92 8.38 -6.98
N ASP A 74 6.67 9.05 -6.13
CA ASP A 74 6.35 10.40 -5.67
C ASP A 74 7.39 11.41 -6.16
N SER A 75 6.94 12.63 -6.46
CA SER A 75 7.81 13.78 -6.77
C SER A 75 8.28 14.51 -5.52
N ILE A 76 7.55 14.36 -4.41
CA ILE A 76 7.84 14.94 -3.10
C ILE A 76 7.64 13.87 -2.01
N PRO A 77 8.36 13.96 -0.87
CA PRO A 77 8.12 13.07 0.26
C PRO A 77 6.68 13.14 0.74
N ILE A 78 6.07 11.97 0.97
CA ILE A 78 4.72 11.86 1.55
C ILE A 78 4.76 11.66 3.06
N VAL A 79 5.92 11.29 3.61
CA VAL A 79 6.15 11.13 5.06
C VAL A 79 7.28 12.04 5.51
N THR A 80 7.02 12.83 6.55
CA THR A 80 7.97 13.78 7.13
C THR A 80 8.90 13.12 8.15
N SER A 81 9.97 13.81 8.52
CA SER A 81 10.91 13.35 9.54
C SER A 81 10.25 13.19 10.92
N GLU A 82 9.32 14.08 11.25
CA GLU A 82 8.55 14.12 12.48
C GLU A 82 7.58 12.93 12.56
N GLN A 83 6.97 12.56 11.44
CA GLN A 83 6.15 11.35 11.34
C GLN A 83 7.01 10.10 11.51
N PHE A 84 8.21 10.05 10.94
CA PHE A 84 9.13 8.94 11.20
C PHE A 84 9.48 8.82 12.68
N LYS A 85 9.79 9.92 13.36
CA LYS A 85 10.04 9.89 14.82
C LYS A 85 8.85 9.34 15.60
N LEU A 86 7.62 9.71 15.21
CA LEU A 86 6.41 9.15 15.80
C LEU A 86 6.31 7.64 15.50
N TRP A 87 6.59 7.22 14.28
CA TRP A 87 6.53 5.80 13.90
C TRP A 87 7.56 4.96 14.64
N ASP A 88 8.78 5.48 14.81
CA ASP A 88 9.82 4.86 15.62
C ASP A 88 9.31 4.67 17.06
N TRP A 89 8.75 5.73 17.68
CA TRP A 89 8.16 5.66 19.02
C TRP A 89 7.02 4.64 19.12
N ILE A 90 6.09 4.61 18.14
CA ILE A 90 4.99 3.62 18.11
C ILE A 90 5.57 2.20 18.03
N SER A 91 6.53 1.97 17.13
CA SER A 91 7.13 0.66 16.91
C SER A 91 7.84 0.14 18.16
N GLU A 92 8.54 1.02 18.86
CA GLU A 92 9.26 0.70 20.09
C GLU A 92 8.28 0.45 21.25
N TYR A 93 7.32 1.36 21.45
CA TYR A 93 6.38 1.30 22.57
C TYR A 93 5.41 0.12 22.46
N TYR A 94 4.88 -0.15 21.26
CA TYR A 94 3.92 -1.24 21.03
C TYR A 94 4.58 -2.52 20.53
N MET A 95 5.92 -2.60 20.50
CA MET A 95 6.69 -3.77 20.08
C MET A 95 6.25 -4.32 18.71
N CYS A 96 5.96 -3.44 17.76
CA CYS A 96 5.57 -3.78 16.41
C CYS A 96 6.63 -3.31 15.40
N SER A 97 6.55 -3.80 14.17
CA SER A 97 7.47 -3.39 13.11
C SER A 97 7.07 -2.04 12.49
N LEU A 98 8.05 -1.29 11.97
CA LEU A 98 7.78 -0.09 11.16
C LEU A 98 6.86 -0.38 9.96
N GLY A 99 6.91 -1.60 9.41
CA GLY A 99 6.02 -2.03 8.33
C GLY A 99 4.56 -2.11 8.75
N GLU A 100 4.26 -2.50 9.98
CA GLU A 100 2.92 -2.51 10.55
C GLU A 100 2.42 -1.08 10.83
N VAL A 101 3.30 -0.23 11.38
CA VAL A 101 2.99 1.20 11.56
C VAL A 101 2.68 1.86 10.22
N MET A 102 3.51 1.61 9.19
CA MET A 102 3.28 2.11 7.82
C MET A 102 1.93 1.65 7.25
N LYS A 103 1.56 0.38 7.44
CA LYS A 103 0.27 -0.17 6.97
C LYS A 103 -0.93 0.53 7.60
N ALA A 104 -0.83 0.85 8.88
CA ALA A 104 -1.88 1.54 9.64
C ALA A 104 -1.92 3.04 9.34
N ALA A 105 -0.75 3.67 9.14
CA ALA A 105 -0.64 5.12 8.96
C ALA A 105 -0.95 5.56 7.52
N LEU A 106 -0.64 4.76 6.51
CA LEU A 106 -0.82 5.14 5.11
C LEU A 106 -2.22 4.76 4.58
N PRO A 107 -2.90 5.67 3.85
CA PRO A 107 -4.17 5.35 3.18
C PRO A 107 -3.98 4.26 2.10
N SER A 108 -5.06 3.55 1.77
CA SER A 108 -5.06 2.45 0.76
C SER A 108 -4.46 2.82 -0.58
N GLY A 109 -4.80 4.01 -1.10
CA GLY A 109 -4.26 4.52 -2.36
C GLY A 109 -2.74 4.67 -2.36
N PHE A 110 -2.13 4.73 -1.18
CA PHE A 110 -0.69 4.81 -1.03
C PHE A 110 0.01 3.43 -0.97
N LYS A 111 -0.75 2.36 -0.70
CA LYS A 111 -0.31 0.98 -0.50
C LYS A 111 -0.61 0.14 -1.75
N LEU A 112 -0.03 0.51 -2.90
CA LEU A 112 -0.24 -0.24 -4.15
C LEU A 112 0.45 -1.61 -4.07
N GLU A 113 -0.35 -2.66 -4.06
CA GLU A 113 0.07 -4.07 -4.10
C GLU A 113 -0.51 -4.75 -5.34
N SER A 114 0.08 -5.87 -5.76
CA SER A 114 -0.39 -6.56 -6.99
C SER A 114 -1.84 -7.04 -6.90
N GLU A 115 -2.35 -7.29 -5.69
CA GLU A 115 -3.72 -7.72 -5.41
C GLU A 115 -4.68 -6.54 -5.15
N THR A 116 -4.21 -5.30 -5.18
CA THR A 116 -5.07 -4.12 -4.98
C THR A 116 -6.13 -4.06 -6.09
N VAL A 117 -7.39 -3.88 -5.72
CA VAL A 117 -8.50 -3.71 -6.67
C VAL A 117 -8.74 -2.22 -6.91
N VAL A 118 -8.75 -1.84 -8.17
CA VAL A 118 -8.99 -0.47 -8.65
C VAL A 118 -10.38 -0.39 -9.24
N TYR A 119 -11.08 0.71 -8.94
CA TYR A 119 -12.43 0.98 -9.38
C TYR A 119 -12.46 2.17 -10.34
N TYR A 120 -13.33 2.07 -11.34
CA TYR A 120 -13.63 3.16 -12.26
C TYR A 120 -14.35 4.31 -11.55
N ASP A 121 -13.96 5.55 -11.83
CA ASP A 121 -14.67 6.74 -11.38
C ASP A 121 -15.36 7.44 -12.56
N ASN A 122 -16.69 7.38 -12.56
CA ASN A 122 -17.51 8.02 -13.60
C ASN A 122 -17.66 9.54 -13.41
N THR A 123 -17.10 10.10 -12.34
CA THR A 123 -17.09 11.54 -12.06
C THR A 123 -15.83 12.24 -12.55
N PHE A 124 -14.89 11.50 -13.15
CA PHE A 124 -13.69 12.06 -13.73
C PHE A 124 -14.04 13.05 -14.84
N LEU A 125 -13.75 14.33 -14.60
CA LEU A 125 -13.91 15.39 -15.59
C LEU A 125 -12.84 15.18 -16.68
N GLU A 126 -13.26 14.99 -17.94
CA GLU A 126 -12.42 14.81 -19.13
C GLU A 126 -11.42 15.97 -19.41
N THR A 127 -11.32 16.96 -18.51
CA THR A 127 -10.44 18.13 -18.65
C THR A 127 -8.97 17.84 -18.36
N LYS A 128 -8.62 16.68 -17.78
CA LYS A 128 -7.22 16.30 -17.53
C LYS A 128 -6.70 15.39 -18.65
N THR A 129 -5.61 15.80 -19.30
CA THR A 129 -4.94 14.98 -20.32
C THR A 129 -4.36 13.71 -19.69
N LEU A 130 -4.82 12.57 -20.18
CA LEU A 130 -4.26 11.26 -19.88
C LEU A 130 -3.19 10.92 -20.93
N SER A 131 -2.16 10.19 -20.53
CA SER A 131 -1.23 9.57 -21.48
C SER A 131 -1.86 8.34 -22.12
N ASN A 132 -1.35 7.90 -23.28
CA ASN A 132 -1.86 6.70 -23.96
C ASN A 132 -1.97 5.46 -23.06
N ALA A 133 -1.02 5.29 -22.12
CA ALA A 133 -1.04 4.18 -21.17
C ALA A 133 -2.12 4.34 -20.09
N GLU A 134 -2.37 5.57 -19.64
CA GLU A 134 -3.43 5.90 -18.69
C GLU A 134 -4.81 5.75 -19.32
N GLU A 135 -5.00 6.21 -20.57
CA GLU A 135 -6.25 6.05 -21.33
C GLU A 135 -6.61 4.58 -21.53
N LEU A 136 -5.63 3.73 -21.85
CA LEU A 136 -5.86 2.29 -22.01
C LEU A 136 -6.41 1.68 -20.71
N VAL A 137 -5.80 2.00 -19.56
CA VAL A 137 -6.26 1.51 -18.25
C VAL A 137 -7.64 2.07 -17.91
N PHE A 138 -7.86 3.36 -18.17
CA PHE A 138 -9.13 4.03 -17.91
C PHE A 138 -10.27 3.40 -18.73
N ASN A 139 -10.04 3.15 -20.02
CA ASN A 139 -11.03 2.50 -20.91
C ASN A 139 -11.33 1.06 -20.50
N ILE A 140 -10.32 0.28 -20.07
CA ILE A 140 -10.54 -1.07 -19.55
C ILE A 140 -11.43 -1.02 -18.30
N LEU A 141 -11.17 -0.08 -17.39
CA LEU A 141 -11.96 0.10 -16.18
C LEU A 141 -13.37 0.62 -16.48
N ALA A 142 -13.55 1.46 -17.49
CA ALA A 142 -14.86 1.93 -17.94
C ALA A 142 -15.78 0.77 -18.39
N HIS A 143 -15.21 -0.31 -18.95
CA HIS A 143 -15.98 -1.48 -19.36
C HIS A 143 -16.14 -2.57 -18.29
N LYS A 144 -15.16 -2.74 -17.39
CA LYS A 144 -15.16 -3.79 -16.36
C LYS A 144 -15.61 -3.34 -14.97
N GLU A 145 -15.79 -2.04 -14.77
CA GLU A 145 -16.08 -1.34 -13.50
C GLU A 145 -14.97 -1.47 -12.43
N THR A 146 -14.37 -2.65 -12.27
CA THR A 146 -13.31 -2.96 -11.29
C THR A 146 -12.32 -3.98 -11.85
N CYS A 147 -11.04 -3.86 -11.50
CA CYS A 147 -10.00 -4.85 -11.83
C CYS A 147 -8.89 -4.85 -10.78
N SER A 148 -8.25 -5.99 -10.55
CA SER A 148 -7.01 -6.05 -9.77
C SER A 148 -5.81 -5.52 -10.57
N ILE A 149 -4.79 -5.00 -9.87
CA ILE A 149 -3.53 -4.54 -10.52
C ILE A 149 -2.91 -5.67 -11.36
N LYS A 150 -2.90 -6.90 -10.84
CA LYS A 150 -2.39 -8.08 -11.55
C LYS A 150 -3.15 -8.37 -12.84
N GLU A 151 -4.47 -8.30 -12.84
CA GLU A 151 -5.28 -8.47 -14.06
C GLU A 151 -4.99 -7.35 -15.07
N LEU A 152 -4.87 -6.11 -14.61
CA LEU A 152 -4.51 -4.98 -15.47
C LEU A 152 -3.13 -5.18 -16.10
N GLN A 153 -2.14 -5.71 -15.37
CA GLN A 153 -0.83 -6.07 -15.93
C GLN A 153 -0.95 -7.11 -17.05
N HIS A 154 -1.80 -8.14 -16.86
CA HIS A 154 -2.00 -9.18 -17.87
C HIS A 154 -2.72 -8.65 -19.12
N ILE A 155 -3.77 -7.84 -18.96
CA ILE A 155 -4.57 -7.30 -20.07
C ILE A 155 -3.75 -6.29 -20.87
N THR A 156 -3.09 -5.35 -20.19
CA THR A 156 -2.28 -4.31 -20.84
C THR A 156 -0.92 -4.80 -21.33
N LYS A 157 -0.53 -6.03 -20.95
CA LYS A 157 0.82 -6.60 -21.14
C LYS A 157 1.94 -5.67 -20.67
N ASN A 158 1.63 -4.77 -19.73
CA ASN A 158 2.57 -3.80 -19.21
C ASN A 158 2.98 -4.19 -17.78
N SER A 159 4.24 -4.62 -17.62
CA SER A 159 4.79 -4.99 -16.31
C SER A 159 4.91 -3.80 -15.35
N ARG A 160 4.97 -2.56 -15.87
CA ARG A 160 5.07 -1.31 -15.11
C ARG A 160 3.75 -0.56 -15.07
N ILE A 161 2.67 -1.23 -14.66
CA ILE A 161 1.35 -0.61 -14.56
C ILE A 161 1.20 0.24 -13.29
N GLN A 162 1.95 -0.08 -12.23
CA GLN A 162 1.81 0.55 -10.92
C GLN A 162 2.06 2.07 -10.95
N PRO A 163 3.05 2.60 -11.68
CA PRO A 163 3.20 4.05 -11.85
C PRO A 163 2.02 4.69 -12.60
N VAL A 164 1.44 3.99 -13.58
CA VAL A 164 0.26 4.45 -14.32
C VAL A 164 -0.95 4.56 -13.38
N ILE A 165 -1.15 3.55 -12.54
CA ILE A 165 -2.21 3.54 -11.52
C ILE A 165 -1.97 4.63 -10.47
N ALA A 166 -0.73 4.81 -9.99
CA ALA A 166 -0.39 5.88 -9.06
C ALA A 166 -0.69 7.26 -9.66
N SER A 167 -0.36 7.46 -10.94
CA SER A 167 -0.65 8.69 -11.67
C SER A 167 -2.17 8.91 -11.81
N LEU A 168 -2.93 7.89 -12.22
CA LEU A 168 -4.39 7.95 -12.31
C LEU A 168 -5.06 8.26 -10.97
N LEU A 169 -4.58 7.69 -9.86
CA LEU A 169 -5.04 8.02 -8.51
C LEU A 169 -4.77 9.49 -8.16
N SER A 170 -3.57 9.99 -8.46
CA SER A 170 -3.23 11.40 -8.24
C SER A 170 -4.09 12.35 -9.07
N LYS A 171 -4.52 11.91 -10.26
CA LYS A 171 -5.44 12.64 -11.14
C LYS A 171 -6.90 12.52 -10.72
N GLN A 172 -7.22 11.69 -9.72
CA GLN A 172 -8.59 11.37 -9.28
C GLN A 172 -9.42 10.73 -10.41
N ALA A 173 -8.79 9.98 -11.30
CA ALA A 173 -9.46 9.27 -12.40
C ALA A 173 -9.97 7.88 -11.99
N ILE A 174 -9.43 7.35 -10.89
CA ILE A 174 -9.75 6.05 -10.33
C ILE A 174 -9.72 6.15 -8.81
N PHE A 175 -10.40 5.24 -8.13
CA PHE A 175 -10.31 5.12 -6.67
C PHE A 175 -10.07 3.67 -6.25
N ILE A 176 -9.55 3.50 -5.04
CA ILE A 176 -9.38 2.20 -4.39
C ILE A 176 -10.34 2.15 -3.21
N ARG A 177 -11.32 1.22 -3.24
CA ARG A 177 -12.13 0.92 -2.07
C ARG A 177 -11.42 -0.13 -1.21
N GLU A 178 -11.18 0.19 0.06
CA GLU A 178 -10.90 -0.87 1.04
C GLU A 178 -12.21 -1.61 1.30
N LYS A 179 -12.22 -2.91 0.99
CA LYS A 179 -13.30 -3.78 1.43
C LYS A 179 -13.08 -4.02 2.93
N VAL A 180 -13.76 -3.25 3.77
CA VAL A 180 -13.87 -3.57 5.20
C VAL A 180 -14.72 -4.84 5.25
N PHE A 181 -14.05 -5.98 5.41
CA PHE A 181 -14.75 -7.19 5.80
C PHE A 181 -15.09 -7.03 7.27
N ASP A 182 -16.36 -6.81 7.60
CA ASP A 182 -16.84 -7.15 8.93
C ASP A 182 -16.71 -8.66 9.07
N SER A 183 -15.61 -9.12 9.66
CA SER A 183 -15.42 -10.52 10.05
C SER A 183 -16.26 -10.88 11.29
N TYR A 184 -17.20 -10.02 11.70
CA TYR A 184 -18.10 -10.27 12.81
C TYR A 184 -19.16 -11.30 12.39
N LYS A 185 -18.85 -12.56 12.67
CA LYS A 185 -19.85 -13.61 12.73
C LYS A 185 -20.47 -13.54 14.12
N GLN A 186 -21.69 -13.04 14.23
CA GLN A 186 -22.42 -12.99 15.51
C GLN A 186 -22.36 -14.36 16.17
N GLN A 187 -21.72 -14.45 17.34
CA GLN A 187 -21.73 -15.68 18.11
C GLN A 187 -23.13 -15.84 18.69
N THR A 188 -23.84 -16.85 18.23
CA THR A 188 -25.12 -17.26 18.81
C THR A 188 -24.83 -18.33 19.85
N GLU A 189 -25.14 -18.04 21.11
CA GLU A 189 -25.23 -19.08 22.13
C GLU A 189 -26.64 -19.67 22.14
N SER A 190 -26.75 -20.99 22.24
CA SER A 190 -28.05 -21.66 22.41
C SER A 190 -28.50 -21.46 23.86
N HIS A 191 -29.53 -20.64 24.07
CA HIS A 191 -30.19 -20.53 25.36
C HIS A 191 -31.43 -21.44 25.40
N VAL A 192 -31.57 -22.18 26.49
CA VAL A 192 -32.84 -22.84 26.83
C VAL A 192 -33.59 -21.89 27.76
N TYR A 193 -34.77 -21.44 27.34
CA TYR A 193 -35.70 -20.76 28.22
C TYR A 193 -36.69 -21.78 28.77
N LEU A 194 -36.97 -21.72 30.07
CA LEU A 194 -38.13 -22.39 30.64
C LEU A 194 -39.37 -21.70 30.07
N GLN A 195 -40.16 -22.43 29.29
CA GLN A 195 -41.51 -22.02 28.97
C GLN A 195 -42.34 -22.18 30.24
N ILE A 196 -42.33 -21.14 31.08
CA ILE A 196 -43.24 -21.06 32.21
C ILE A 196 -44.60 -20.70 31.61
N ASP A 197 -45.48 -21.68 31.47
CA ASP A 197 -46.90 -21.39 31.32
C ASP A 197 -47.34 -20.70 32.62
N ILE A 198 -47.63 -19.40 32.54
CA ILE A 198 -48.14 -18.59 33.66
C ILE A 198 -49.63 -18.94 33.89
N SER A 199 -49.93 -20.24 33.98
CA SER A 199 -51.28 -20.79 34.14
C SER A 199 -51.47 -21.53 35.46
N ASP A 200 -50.50 -21.56 36.36
CA ASP A 200 -50.72 -22.04 37.74
C ASP A 200 -50.45 -20.91 38.73
N LYS A 201 -51.49 -20.10 38.95
CA LYS A 201 -51.68 -19.37 40.20
C LYS A 201 -51.88 -20.40 41.30
N GLU A 202 -50.81 -20.83 41.96
CA GLU A 202 -50.74 -21.25 43.38
C GLU A 202 -49.45 -22.05 43.61
N ALA A 203 -48.44 -21.36 44.16
CA ALA A 203 -47.42 -21.87 45.09
C ALA A 203 -46.11 -21.11 44.87
N VAL A 204 -45.97 -19.93 45.49
CA VAL A 204 -44.96 -19.67 46.53
C VAL A 204 -45.44 -18.42 47.30
N ALA A 205 -46.06 -18.67 48.45
CA ALA A 205 -46.07 -17.75 49.58
C ALA A 205 -44.94 -18.18 50.53
#